data_AF-A0AAW9BAC1-F1
#
_entry.id   AF-A0AAW9BAC1-F1
#
_cell.length_a   1.000
_cell.length_b   1.000
_cell.length_c   1.000
_cell.angle_alpha   90.00
_cell.angle_beta   90.00
_cell.angle_gamma   90.00
#
_symmetry.space_group_name_H-M   'P 1'
#
loop_
_entity.id
_entity.type
_entity.pdbx_description
1 polymer ?
#
loop_
_entity_poly.entity_id
_entity_poly.type
_entity_poly.pdbx_seq_one_letter_code
_entity_poly.pdbx_strand_id
1 'polypeptide(L)'
;AYVFAKCGRFSKRDGGMNGYASYAFGKSGAFMAGWTYGLSLLIANIAIAITCVGYGSAFFEVTLSPVETCLYTIAILWICTFANFGGAKITGQIGTFTVWGVILPVCSLGIVGWFWFNPTMYIEAWNPHSLPFGEAVSASIAMTLWAFLGLESACANSEAVENPEKNVPIAVLGGTL
;
A
#
# COMPACT_ATOMS: atom_id res chain seq x y z
N ALA A 1 -3.68 3.43 -12.54
CA ALA A 1 -3.65 4.90 -12.32
C ALA A 1 -4.57 5.68 -13.28
N TYR A 2 -4.34 5.71 -14.59
CA TYR A 2 -5.10 6.59 -15.53
C TYR A 2 -6.62 6.37 -15.53
N VAL A 3 -7.08 5.11 -15.46
CA VAL A 3 -8.51 4.79 -15.37
C VAL A 3 -9.13 5.39 -14.11
N PHE A 4 -8.49 5.20 -12.94
CA PHE A 4 -8.92 5.79 -11.67
C PHE A 4 -8.96 7.32 -11.72
N ALA A 5 -7.95 7.96 -12.31
CA ALA A 5 -7.90 9.40 -12.51
C ALA A 5 -9.05 9.91 -13.39
N LYS A 6 -9.40 9.18 -14.47
CA LYS A 6 -10.54 9.53 -15.33
C LYS A 6 -11.88 9.30 -14.62
N CYS A 7 -12.07 8.18 -13.95
CA CYS A 7 -13.28 7.87 -13.20
C CYS A 7 -13.53 8.88 -12.08
N GLY A 8 -12.50 9.25 -11.32
CA GLY A 8 -12.60 10.26 -10.27
C GLY A 8 -12.87 11.67 -10.76
N ARG A 9 -12.45 12.00 -11.99
CA ARG A 9 -12.78 13.28 -12.63
C ARG A 9 -14.22 13.35 -13.17
N PHE A 10 -14.77 12.23 -13.64
CA PHE A 10 -16.07 12.21 -14.32
C PHE A 10 -17.26 11.84 -13.42
N SER A 11 -17.02 11.14 -12.32
CA SER A 11 -18.09 10.80 -11.39
C SER A 11 -18.42 11.98 -10.47
N LYS A 12 -19.68 12.41 -10.51
CA LYS A 12 -20.25 13.42 -9.60
C LYS A 12 -21.04 12.83 -8.43
N ARG A 13 -21.02 11.49 -8.28
CA ARG A 13 -21.66 10.83 -7.15
C ARG A 13 -20.70 10.73 -5.98
N ASP A 14 -21.21 11.06 -4.80
CA ASP A 14 -20.57 10.78 -3.52
C ASP A 14 -20.40 9.26 -3.34
N GLY A 15 -19.41 8.86 -2.55
CA GLY A 15 -19.06 7.48 -2.24
C GLY A 15 -17.74 6.99 -2.83
N GLY A 16 -16.90 7.89 -3.37
CA GLY A 16 -15.60 7.57 -3.96
C GLY A 16 -15.67 6.42 -4.97
N MET A 17 -14.85 5.39 -4.76
CA MET A 17 -14.81 4.23 -5.67
C MET A 17 -16.18 3.53 -5.82
N ASN A 18 -16.98 3.44 -4.77
CA ASN A 18 -18.33 2.86 -4.84
C ASN A 18 -19.29 3.79 -5.59
N GLY A 19 -19.12 5.10 -5.46
CA GLY A 19 -19.83 6.12 -6.23
C GLY A 19 -19.59 5.96 -7.74
N TYR A 20 -18.34 5.70 -8.14
CA TYR A 20 -17.94 5.50 -9.55
C TYR A 20 -18.61 4.25 -10.13
N ALA A 21 -18.53 3.13 -9.40
CA ALA A 21 -19.16 1.88 -9.78
C ALA A 21 -20.69 2.01 -9.83
N SER A 22 -21.28 2.77 -8.90
CA SER A 22 -22.73 3.07 -8.90
C SER A 22 -23.15 3.88 -10.12
N TYR A 23 -22.33 4.84 -10.55
CA TYR A 23 -22.63 5.71 -11.68
C TYR A 23 -22.70 4.93 -13.01
N ALA A 24 -21.77 4.01 -13.24
CA ALA A 24 -21.72 3.23 -14.48
C ALA A 24 -22.57 1.95 -14.47
N PHE A 25 -22.66 1.27 -13.32
CA PHE A 25 -23.21 -0.08 -13.22
C PHE A 25 -24.36 -0.21 -12.22
N GLY A 26 -24.83 0.89 -11.64
CA GLY A 26 -25.92 0.88 -10.66
C GLY A 26 -25.55 0.23 -9.32
N LYS A 27 -26.56 -0.11 -8.52
CA LYS A 27 -26.38 -0.60 -7.14
C LYS A 27 -25.61 -1.93 -7.07
N SER A 28 -25.78 -2.81 -8.06
CA SER A 28 -25.09 -4.10 -8.12
C SER A 28 -23.58 -3.93 -8.31
N GLY A 29 -23.16 -3.03 -9.22
CA GLY A 29 -21.75 -2.74 -9.42
C GLY A 29 -21.09 -2.10 -8.21
N ALA A 30 -21.79 -1.16 -7.55
CA ALA A 30 -21.34 -0.58 -6.29
C ALA A 30 -21.16 -1.62 -5.18
N PHE A 31 -22.11 -2.57 -5.06
CA PHE A 31 -22.00 -3.64 -4.08
C PHE A 31 -20.80 -4.55 -4.34
N MET A 32 -20.61 -5.00 -5.59
CA MET A 32 -19.46 -5.85 -5.94
C MET A 32 -18.13 -5.14 -5.67
N ALA A 33 -17.97 -3.89 -6.12
CA ALA A 33 -16.75 -3.12 -5.93
C ALA A 33 -16.46 -2.87 -4.44
N GLY A 34 -17.48 -2.48 -3.65
CA GLY A 34 -17.31 -2.22 -2.23
C GLY A 34 -17.01 -3.47 -1.43
N TRP A 35 -17.69 -4.58 -1.73
CA TRP A 35 -17.48 -5.86 -1.04
C TRP A 35 -16.10 -6.45 -1.32
N THR A 36 -15.69 -6.53 -2.60
CA THR A 36 -14.39 -7.09 -2.96
C THR A 36 -13.25 -6.22 -2.43
N TYR A 37 -13.40 -4.89 -2.47
CA TYR A 37 -12.42 -3.99 -1.90
C TYR A 37 -12.34 -4.07 -0.37
N GLY A 38 -13.47 -4.18 0.31
CA GLY A 38 -13.49 -4.39 1.77
C GLY A 38 -12.77 -5.68 2.17
N LEU A 39 -13.02 -6.77 1.44
CA LEU A 39 -12.33 -8.04 1.65
C LEU A 39 -10.82 -7.93 1.37
N SER A 40 -10.42 -7.24 0.30
CA SER A 40 -9.00 -7.05 -0.02
C SER A 40 -8.29 -6.21 1.03
N LEU A 41 -8.92 -5.15 1.54
CA LEU A 41 -8.38 -4.32 2.61
C LEU A 41 -8.19 -5.10 3.92
N LEU A 42 -9.11 -5.99 4.26
CA LEU A 42 -8.97 -6.85 5.44
C LEU A 42 -7.70 -7.71 5.35
N ILE A 43 -7.51 -8.39 4.22
CA ILE A 43 -6.33 -9.24 4.00
C ILE A 43 -5.06 -8.38 3.94
N ALA A 44 -5.11 -7.24 3.25
CA ALA A 44 -3.97 -6.33 3.12
C ALA A 44 -3.49 -5.78 4.46
N ASN A 45 -4.41 -5.35 5.33
CA ASN A 45 -4.06 -4.84 6.65
C ASN A 45 -3.39 -5.90 7.53
N ILE A 46 -3.86 -7.15 7.47
CA ILE A 46 -3.23 -8.26 8.19
C ILE A 46 -1.81 -8.51 7.64
N ALA A 47 -1.64 -8.56 6.31
CA ALA A 47 -0.34 -8.76 5.70
C ALA A 47 0.66 -7.65 6.11
N ILE A 48 0.25 -6.37 6.04
CA ILE A 48 1.08 -5.23 6.45
C ILE A 48 1.46 -5.32 7.93
N ALA A 49 0.51 -5.66 8.81
CA ALA A 49 0.77 -5.79 10.24
C ALA A 49 1.77 -6.92 10.55
N ILE A 50 1.63 -8.08 9.89
CA ILE A 50 2.58 -9.19 10.03
C ILE A 50 3.97 -8.78 9.56
N THR A 51 4.08 -8.08 8.42
CA THR A 51 5.35 -7.56 7.90
C THR A 51 6.00 -6.58 8.89
N CYS A 52 5.22 -5.73 9.55
CA CYS A 52 5.73 -4.82 10.58
C CYS A 52 6.33 -5.58 11.78
N VAL A 53 5.64 -6.62 12.27
CA VAL A 53 6.18 -7.50 13.33
C VAL A 53 7.44 -8.21 12.86
N GLY A 54 7.47 -8.71 11.62
CA GLY A 54 8.63 -9.38 11.04
C GLY A 54 9.87 -8.48 10.96
N TYR A 55 9.70 -7.24 10.50
CA TYR A 55 10.79 -6.26 10.49
C TYR A 55 11.23 -5.86 11.89
N GLY A 56 10.30 -5.71 12.84
CA GLY A 56 10.65 -5.44 14.24
C GLY A 56 11.45 -6.58 14.87
N SER A 57 11.04 -7.82 14.65
CA SER A 57 11.75 -9.03 15.09
C SER A 57 13.17 -9.10 14.53
N ALA A 58 13.35 -8.80 13.24
CA ALA A 58 14.67 -8.73 12.61
C ALA A 58 15.54 -7.59 13.17
N PHE A 59 14.93 -6.42 13.44
CA PHE A 59 15.65 -5.25 13.96
C PHE A 59 16.13 -5.42 15.41
N PHE A 60 15.33 -6.08 16.25
CA PHE A 60 15.68 -6.37 17.65
C PHE A 60 16.40 -7.72 17.83
N GLU A 61 16.64 -8.47 16.74
CA GLU A 61 17.23 -9.82 16.75
C GLU A 61 16.49 -10.81 17.67
N VAL A 62 15.17 -10.64 17.81
CA VAL A 62 14.32 -11.50 18.64
C VAL A 62 13.61 -12.52 17.77
N THR A 63 13.70 -13.80 18.11
CA THR A 63 12.90 -14.85 17.47
C THR A 63 11.54 -14.97 18.16
N LEU A 64 10.47 -14.72 17.40
CA LEU A 64 9.10 -14.82 17.89
C LEU A 64 8.48 -16.18 17.53
N SER A 65 7.79 -16.80 18.47
CA SER A 65 6.94 -17.95 18.18
C SER A 65 5.74 -17.54 17.31
N PRO A 66 5.08 -18.48 16.59
CA PRO A 66 3.89 -18.17 15.79
C PRO A 66 2.76 -17.52 16.60
N VAL A 67 2.61 -17.89 17.87
CA VAL A 67 1.61 -17.33 18.78
C VAL A 67 1.97 -15.89 19.15
N GLU A 68 3.23 -15.62 19.48
CA GLU A 68 3.70 -14.26 19.79
C GLU A 68 3.57 -13.34 18.58
N THR A 69 3.95 -13.79 17.38
CA THR A 69 3.77 -13.02 16.14
C THR A 69 2.31 -12.68 15.92
N CYS A 70 1.39 -13.61 16.16
CA CYS A 70 -0.05 -13.35 16.08
C CYS A 70 -0.50 -12.28 17.09
N LEU A 71 -0.08 -12.41 18.36
CA LEU A 71 -0.43 -11.44 19.41
C LEU A 71 0.10 -10.03 19.11
N TYR A 72 1.35 -9.90 18.67
CA TYR A 72 1.93 -8.61 18.28
C TYR A 72 1.24 -8.04 17.04
N THR A 73 0.88 -8.88 16.07
CA THR A 73 0.12 -8.44 14.87
C THR A 73 -1.23 -7.84 15.28
N ILE A 74 -1.96 -8.54 16.17
CA ILE A 74 -3.24 -8.04 16.72
C ILE A 74 -3.03 -6.72 17.47
N ALA A 75 -1.99 -6.62 18.29
CA ALA A 75 -1.67 -5.39 19.02
C ALA A 75 -1.42 -4.21 18.08
N ILE A 76 -0.63 -4.39 17.02
CA ILE A 76 -0.38 -3.36 16.00
C ILE A 76 -1.67 -2.93 15.30
N LEU A 77 -2.52 -3.89 14.92
CA LEU A 77 -3.82 -3.57 14.30
C LEU A 77 -4.70 -2.70 15.21
N TRP A 78 -4.75 -3.01 16.51
CA TRP A 78 -5.49 -2.20 17.48
C TRP A 78 -4.89 -0.81 17.66
N ILE A 79 -3.57 -0.68 17.78
CA ILE A 79 -2.89 0.61 17.88
C ILE A 79 -3.20 1.49 16.66
N CYS A 80 -3.08 0.93 15.46
CA CYS A 80 -3.43 1.62 14.22
C CYS A 80 -4.93 1.99 14.16
N THR A 81 -5.80 1.11 14.66
CA THR A 81 -7.25 1.38 14.73
C THR A 81 -7.55 2.55 15.67
N PHE A 82 -6.93 2.58 16.86
CA PHE A 82 -7.07 3.71 17.80
C PHE A 82 -6.54 5.02 17.21
N ALA A 83 -5.43 4.98 16.48
CA ALA A 83 -4.92 6.16 15.78
C ALA A 83 -5.92 6.69 14.72
N ASN A 84 -6.69 5.80 14.08
CA ASN A 84 -7.71 6.19 13.10
C ASN A 84 -8.94 6.87 13.71
N PHE A 85 -9.20 6.74 15.02
CA PHE A 85 -10.29 7.48 15.67
C PHE A 85 -10.05 9.00 15.72
N GLY A 86 -8.83 9.46 15.47
CA GLY A 86 -8.51 10.88 15.31
C GLY A 86 -9.13 11.55 14.07
N GLY A 87 -9.79 10.79 13.19
CA GLY A 87 -10.40 11.28 11.96
C GLY A 87 -9.40 11.51 10.83
N ALA A 88 -9.92 11.76 9.63
CA ALA A 88 -9.14 11.80 8.40
C ALA A 88 -8.00 12.85 8.41
N LYS A 89 -8.19 13.98 9.12
CA LYS A 89 -7.18 15.04 9.22
C LYS A 89 -5.93 14.57 9.97
N ILE A 90 -6.11 13.90 11.11
CA ILE A 90 -5.00 13.40 11.93
C ILE A 90 -4.29 12.26 11.19
N THR A 91 -5.06 11.33 10.61
CA THR A 91 -4.50 10.24 9.78
C THR A 91 -3.69 10.79 8.60
N GLY A 92 -4.15 11.85 7.94
CA GLY A 92 -3.42 12.50 6.85
C GLY A 92 -2.12 13.18 7.30
N GLN A 93 -2.09 13.79 8.48
CA GLN A 93 -0.89 14.39 9.05
C GLN A 93 0.15 13.34 9.42
N ILE A 94 -0.26 12.27 10.10
CA ILE A 94 0.60 11.12 10.41
C ILE A 94 1.14 10.52 9.12
N GLY A 95 0.28 10.32 8.12
CA GLY A 95 0.68 9.82 6.80
C GLY A 95 1.75 10.69 6.14
N THR A 96 1.61 12.01 6.19
CA THR A 96 2.58 12.95 5.61
C THR A 96 3.97 12.81 6.26
N PHE A 97 4.01 12.66 7.59
CA PHE A 97 5.27 12.43 8.31
C PHE A 97 5.90 11.07 7.94
N THR A 98 5.09 10.00 7.93
CA THR A 98 5.54 8.65 7.60
C THR A 98 6.06 8.55 6.16
N VAL A 99 5.48 9.30 5.21
CA VAL A 99 5.95 9.35 3.82
C VAL A 99 7.40 9.83 3.76
N TRP A 100 7.76 10.90 4.45
CA TRP A 100 9.16 11.34 4.54
C TRP A 100 10.05 10.31 5.23
N GLY A 101 9.51 9.61 6.23
CA GLY A 101 10.18 8.49 6.89
C GLY A 101 10.51 7.32 5.95
N VAL A 102 9.80 7.15 4.83
CA VAL A 102 10.10 6.15 3.80
C VAL A 102 10.99 6.72 2.70
N ILE A 103 10.66 7.93 2.20
CA ILE A 103 11.41 8.58 1.11
C ILE A 103 12.86 8.82 1.53
N LEU A 104 13.10 9.33 2.74
CA LEU A 104 14.47 9.66 3.17
C LEU A 104 15.39 8.43 3.16
N PRO A 105 15.06 7.28 3.80
CA PRO A 105 15.88 6.07 3.70
C PRO A 105 16.06 5.56 2.27
N VAL A 106 15.02 5.56 1.45
CA VAL A 106 15.10 5.08 0.06
C VAL A 106 16.04 5.97 -0.77
N CYS A 107 15.90 7.29 -0.68
CA CYS A 107 16.80 8.24 -1.34
C CYS A 107 18.23 8.11 -0.79
N SER A 108 18.37 7.92 0.53
CA SER A 108 19.68 7.71 1.17
C SER A 108 20.37 6.48 0.62
N LEU A 109 19.68 5.34 0.52
CA LEU A 109 20.20 4.12 -0.09
C LEU A 109 20.52 4.32 -1.58
N GLY A 110 19.67 5.02 -2.31
CA GLY A 110 19.86 5.30 -3.74
C GLY A 110 21.05 6.22 -4.06
N ILE A 111 21.52 7.03 -3.11
CA ILE A 111 22.66 7.95 -3.29
C ILE A 111 23.90 7.40 -2.58
N VAL A 112 23.78 7.09 -1.30
CA VAL A 112 24.89 6.70 -0.42
C VAL A 112 25.21 5.20 -0.56
N GLY A 113 24.23 4.36 -0.89
CA GLY A 113 24.42 2.92 -1.04
C GLY A 113 25.43 2.55 -2.11
N TRP A 114 25.65 3.41 -3.11
CA TRP A 114 26.69 3.21 -4.14
C TRP A 114 28.11 3.15 -3.57
N PHE A 115 28.40 3.82 -2.46
CA PHE A 115 29.72 3.75 -1.82
C PHE A 115 30.02 2.37 -1.21
N TRP A 116 28.98 1.59 -0.91
CA TRP A 116 29.08 0.22 -0.38
C TRP A 116 28.67 -0.84 -1.40
N PHE A 117 28.51 -0.46 -2.68
CA PHE A 117 28.12 -1.38 -3.72
C PHE A 117 29.24 -2.39 -4.01
N ASN A 118 28.92 -3.67 -3.91
CA ASN A 118 29.83 -4.76 -4.26
C ASN A 118 29.26 -5.57 -5.44
N PRO A 119 29.93 -5.58 -6.61
CA PRO A 119 29.50 -6.34 -7.78
C PRO A 119 29.39 -7.85 -7.54
N THR A 120 30.23 -8.45 -6.71
CA THR A 120 30.20 -9.91 -6.47
C THR A 120 28.97 -10.29 -5.65
N MET A 121 28.67 -9.51 -4.60
CA MET A 121 27.47 -9.68 -3.79
C MET A 121 26.20 -9.54 -4.62
N TYR A 122 26.18 -8.62 -5.58
CA TYR A 122 25.06 -8.44 -6.50
C TYR A 122 24.82 -9.68 -7.38
N ILE A 123 25.88 -10.26 -7.96
CA ILE A 123 25.77 -11.45 -8.80
C ILE A 123 25.27 -12.66 -7.99
N GLU A 124 25.75 -12.82 -6.76
CA GLU A 124 25.30 -13.88 -5.85
C GLU A 124 23.82 -13.71 -5.45
N ALA A 125 23.38 -12.47 -5.24
CA ALA A 125 22.02 -12.14 -4.84
C ALA A 125 21.02 -12.04 -6.02
N TRP A 126 21.48 -12.11 -7.27
CA TRP A 126 20.62 -11.96 -8.46
C TRP A 126 19.61 -13.10 -8.62
N ASN A 127 20.00 -14.34 -8.29
CA ASN A 127 19.12 -15.51 -8.31
C ASN A 127 19.52 -16.53 -7.22
N PRO A 128 19.28 -16.22 -5.94
CA PRO A 128 19.75 -17.05 -4.82
C PRO A 128 19.09 -18.45 -4.82
N HIS A 129 17.89 -18.57 -5.40
CA HIS A 129 17.15 -19.83 -5.48
C HIS A 129 17.37 -20.58 -6.80
N SER A 130 18.22 -20.08 -7.71
CA SER A 130 18.50 -20.69 -9.02
C SER A 130 17.23 -21.05 -9.83
N LEU A 131 16.17 -20.24 -9.69
CA LEU A 131 14.88 -20.52 -10.34
C LEU A 131 14.97 -20.36 -11.87
N PRO A 132 14.27 -21.21 -12.64
CA PRO A 132 14.11 -21.01 -14.08
C PRO A 132 13.46 -19.65 -14.38
N PHE A 133 13.86 -19.02 -15.49
CA PHE A 133 13.41 -17.66 -15.84
C PHE A 133 11.88 -17.48 -15.81
N GLY A 134 11.13 -18.41 -16.39
CA GLY A 134 9.66 -18.31 -16.44
C GLY A 134 8.99 -18.36 -15.05
N GLU A 135 9.53 -19.16 -14.15
CA GLU A 135 9.02 -19.28 -12.78
C GLU A 135 9.38 -18.06 -11.94
N ALA A 136 10.63 -17.57 -12.05
CA ALA A 136 11.09 -16.36 -11.38
C ALA A 136 10.29 -15.12 -11.80
N VAL A 137 10.00 -14.98 -13.10
CA VAL A 137 9.17 -13.88 -13.62
C VAL A 137 7.75 -13.99 -13.07
N SER A 138 7.14 -15.17 -13.10
CA SER A 138 5.78 -15.39 -12.59
C SER A 138 5.66 -15.03 -11.10
N ALA A 139 6.62 -15.47 -10.28
CA ALA A 139 6.64 -15.16 -8.84
C ALA A 139 6.84 -13.66 -8.57
N SER A 140 7.67 -12.98 -9.37
CA SER A 140 7.97 -11.56 -9.20
C SER A 140 6.79 -10.64 -9.56
N ILE A 141 5.91 -11.07 -10.47
CA ILE A 141 4.72 -10.29 -10.88
C ILE A 141 3.82 -10.01 -9.68
N ALA A 142 3.55 -11.03 -8.84
CA ALA A 142 2.66 -10.87 -7.70
C ALA A 142 3.20 -9.84 -6.69
N MET A 143 4.50 -9.92 -6.38
CA MET A 143 5.17 -8.96 -5.49
C MET A 143 5.21 -7.55 -6.09
N THR A 144 5.43 -7.44 -7.40
CA THR A 144 5.44 -6.14 -8.09
C THR A 144 4.05 -5.51 -8.08
N LEU A 145 2.98 -6.29 -8.34
CA LEU A 145 1.61 -5.80 -8.28
C LEU A 145 1.22 -5.38 -6.86
N TRP A 146 1.69 -6.09 -5.83
CA TRP A 146 1.50 -5.70 -4.43
C TRP A 146 2.10 -4.32 -4.13
N ALA A 147 3.28 -4.02 -4.68
CA ALA A 147 3.93 -2.72 -4.50
C ALA A 147 3.12 -1.55 -5.12
N PHE A 148 2.30 -1.82 -6.13
CA PHE A 148 1.40 -0.83 -6.73
C PHE A 148 0.00 -0.79 -6.10
N LEU A 149 -0.30 -1.70 -5.17
CA LEU A 149 -1.57 -1.71 -4.45
C LEU A 149 -1.63 -0.54 -3.46
N GLY A 150 -2.73 0.21 -3.46
CA GLY A 150 -2.91 1.41 -2.64
C GLY A 150 -3.07 2.70 -3.45
N LEU A 151 -2.75 2.70 -4.75
CA LEU A 151 -3.04 3.86 -5.62
C LEU A 151 -4.55 4.16 -5.70
N GLU A 152 -5.39 3.16 -5.49
CA GLU A 152 -6.84 3.28 -5.42
C GLU A 152 -7.34 3.93 -4.13
N SER A 153 -6.55 3.96 -3.06
CA SER A 153 -6.94 4.52 -1.76
C SER A 153 -7.21 6.03 -1.84
N ALA A 154 -6.52 6.76 -2.72
CA ALA A 154 -6.82 8.17 -2.99
C ALA A 154 -8.21 8.36 -3.63
N CYS A 155 -8.66 7.41 -4.45
CA CYS A 155 -10.00 7.39 -5.02
C CYS A 155 -11.07 6.93 -4.03
N ALA A 156 -10.74 5.97 -3.17
CA ALA A 156 -11.65 5.47 -2.14
C ALA A 156 -12.00 6.56 -1.12
N ASN A 157 -11.03 7.42 -0.77
CA ASN A 157 -11.18 8.48 0.22
C ASN A 157 -11.47 9.86 -0.40
N SER A 158 -11.97 9.92 -1.63
CA SER A 158 -12.14 11.18 -2.36
C SER A 158 -13.04 12.20 -1.65
N GLU A 159 -13.96 11.75 -0.80
CA GLU A 159 -14.83 12.64 0.00
C GLU A 159 -14.08 13.45 1.07
N ALA A 160 -12.96 12.92 1.56
CA ALA A 160 -12.11 13.60 2.54
C ALA A 160 -11.04 14.49 1.89
N VAL A 161 -10.98 14.53 0.55
CA VAL A 161 -9.99 15.28 -0.22
C VAL A 161 -10.57 16.62 -0.64
N GLU A 162 -9.84 17.71 -0.38
CA GLU A 162 -10.19 19.03 -0.91
C GLU A 162 -10.08 19.03 -2.44
N ASN A 163 -11.09 19.54 -3.15
CA ASN A 163 -11.13 19.59 -4.62
C ASN A 163 -10.80 18.24 -5.31
N PRO A 164 -11.60 17.18 -5.07
CA PRO A 164 -11.26 15.81 -5.48
C PRO A 164 -11.12 15.66 -7.00
N GLU A 165 -11.90 16.39 -7.80
CA GLU A 165 -11.82 16.36 -9.28
C GLU A 165 -10.43 16.74 -9.83
N LYS A 166 -9.67 17.53 -9.07
CA LYS A 166 -8.31 17.97 -9.42
C LYS A 166 -7.26 17.16 -8.67
N ASN A 167 -7.43 17.02 -7.35
CA ASN A 167 -6.38 16.49 -6.47
C ASN A 167 -6.27 14.96 -6.53
N VAL A 168 -7.37 14.22 -6.71
CA VAL A 168 -7.33 12.76 -6.81
C VAL A 168 -6.57 12.31 -8.08
N PRO A 169 -6.84 12.85 -9.29
CA PRO A 169 -6.05 12.52 -10.48
C PRO A 169 -4.56 12.80 -10.33
N ILE A 170 -4.18 13.92 -9.70
CA ILE A 170 -2.77 14.30 -9.47
C ILE A 170 -2.13 13.33 -8.49
N ALA A 171 -2.79 12.99 -7.38
CA ALA A 171 -2.27 12.06 -6.39
C ALA A 171 -2.09 10.64 -6.96
N VAL A 172 -3.08 10.13 -7.69
CA VAL A 172 -3.03 8.78 -8.27
C VAL A 172 -1.97 8.68 -9.38
N LEU A 173 -1.87 9.67 -10.26
CA LEU A 173 -0.87 9.66 -11.33
C LEU A 173 0.52 9.95 -10.78
N GLY A 174 0.66 10.98 -9.94
CA GLY A 174 1.93 11.38 -9.35
C GLY A 174 2.52 10.33 -8.40
N GLY A 175 1.67 9.60 -7.66
CA GLY A 175 2.13 8.49 -6.82
C GLY A 175 2.52 7.21 -7.58
N THR A 176 2.21 7.12 -8.88
CA THR A 176 2.57 5.95 -9.72
C THR A 176 3.75 6.23 -10.67
N LEU A 177 4.20 7.49 -10.78
CA LEU A 177 5.32 7.91 -11.63
C LEU A 177 6.62 7.94 -10.83
#